data_AF-A0A961BIW5-F1
#
_entry.id   AF-A0A961BIW5-F1
#
_cell.length_a   1.000
_cell.length_b   1.000
_cell.length_c   1.000
_cell.angle_alpha   90.00
_cell.angle_beta   90.00
_cell.angle_gamma   90.00
#
_symmetry.space_group_name_H-M   'P 1'
#
loop_
_entity.id
_entity.type
_entity.pdbx_description
1 polymer ?
#
loop_
_entity_poly.entity_id
_entity_poly.type
_entity_poly.pdbx_seq_one_letter_code
_entity_poly.pdbx_strand_id
1 'polypeptide(L)'
;MKSVLAQLCSLALFAGTTAPLHSTPSGPLNPERPRLAIFNGSSQPIDVFWLQDHDQREANGSVAPGKDTVITTTLGHRFVIVGRTDKTESVVTSELLVQAFRFDPRSQTGAPDFYTQMVKAEGFPIVASGRVNPYALKEAAFIVDMMLAKRPDVRSAMIRSGARLCILAHDEFTTGQPEWAHLGTEPHPDFPDIAPGDYWDARARGMGGSLTDPYCSCAEENVLGYPGDPYAAESILIHEFAHNMHLRGMVNVDPTFDHRLRETYQQAMKAGLWKGKYASVNHHEYFAEGVQSWFDNNRENDHDHNHVNTRAELLAYDPGLAARCREVFGDTELKYTKPATRLTGHMAGYDPSKAPTFVWPERLKVAKAQIRAAAEARDQQANARESREISGWTVQIRRELLEEGNRGATERALVLLKAQLDEIVRVVPAAAVSELRKVPLWFSPPYPHTPPRAEYHPGAEWLTSNGRDPVMVKGVEFTNARVFEAETRRMPNFALHELAHAYHDRFLPKGFGNEDVRAAYEKAKASGSYDHVERQDSEGRKRMDRAYALTNPQEYFAETTEAYFSRNDFFPYDRVQLEQHDPAGHALIQKVWGVATKAP
;
A
#
# COMPACT_ATOMS: atom_id res chain seq x y z
N MET A 1 16.86 49.13 21.55
CA MET A 1 15.87 49.44 20.50
C MET A 1 15.94 48.31 19.49
N LYS A 2 15.06 47.30 19.61
CA LYS A 2 13.97 46.96 18.67
C LYS A 2 14.49 46.65 17.26
N SER A 3 14.23 45.56 16.56
CA SER A 3 13.41 44.32 16.64
C SER A 3 13.60 43.70 15.23
N VAL A 4 13.85 42.42 14.95
CA VAL A 4 12.94 41.26 14.85
C VAL A 4 13.77 40.25 14.03
N LEU A 5 13.99 39.02 14.50
CA LEU A 5 14.07 37.83 13.62
C LEU A 5 13.95 36.58 14.50
N ALA A 6 12.78 35.98 14.44
CA ALA A 6 12.40 34.74 15.08
C ALA A 6 12.34 33.61 14.03
N GLN A 7 12.47 32.37 14.53
CA GLN A 7 12.07 31.10 13.92
C GLN A 7 12.93 30.52 12.78
N LEU A 8 13.85 29.65 13.18
CA LEU A 8 14.26 28.46 12.43
C LEU A 8 14.22 27.26 13.38
N CYS A 9 13.13 26.51 13.37
CA CYS A 9 13.01 25.19 13.98
C CYS A 9 12.03 24.33 13.18
N SER A 10 12.39 23.06 13.03
CA SER A 10 11.54 21.91 12.69
C SER A 10 11.28 21.62 11.21
N LEU A 11 12.08 20.73 10.63
CA LEU A 11 11.65 19.78 9.60
C LEU A 11 12.43 18.47 9.77
N ALA A 12 11.87 17.56 10.58
CA ALA A 12 12.17 16.14 10.58
C ALA A 12 10.87 15.43 11.00
N LEU A 13 10.06 15.04 10.01
CA LEU A 13 8.89 14.19 10.17
C LEU A 13 9.17 12.84 9.50
N PHE A 14 8.50 11.80 9.99
CA PHE A 14 8.53 10.38 9.62
C PHE A 14 9.44 9.49 10.48
N ALA A 15 8.96 9.21 11.69
CA ALA A 15 9.12 7.91 12.31
C ALA A 15 7.72 7.46 12.77
N GLY A 16 7.17 6.41 12.16
CA GLY A 16 6.09 5.66 12.79
C GLY A 16 6.70 4.99 14.01
N THR A 17 6.42 5.51 15.19
CA THR A 17 7.01 5.02 16.45
C THR A 17 6.01 4.19 17.21
N THR A 18 6.34 2.91 17.29
CA THR A 18 5.94 1.96 18.32
C THR A 18 5.96 2.59 19.71
N ALA A 19 5.02 2.18 20.57
CA ALA A 19 4.91 2.55 21.98
C ALA A 19 6.27 2.50 22.74
N PRO A 20 6.48 3.35 23.77
CA PRO A 20 7.77 3.52 24.41
C PRO A 20 8.15 2.31 25.26
N LEU A 21 9.22 1.61 24.87
CA LEU A 21 9.98 0.71 25.73
C LEU A 21 10.70 1.54 26.81
N HIS A 22 10.38 1.31 28.08
CA HIS A 22 11.16 1.88 29.18
C HIS A 22 12.56 1.23 29.26
N SER A 23 13.57 2.10 29.27
CA SER A 23 15.02 1.89 29.45
C SER A 23 15.78 1.13 28.34
N THR A 24 16.26 1.89 27.36
CA THR A 24 17.29 1.47 26.38
C THR A 24 18.70 1.57 26.95
N PRO A 25 19.56 0.55 26.82
CA PRO A 25 20.96 0.75 26.48
C PRO A 25 21.05 1.01 24.97
N SER A 26 21.62 2.15 24.59
CA SER A 26 21.77 2.60 23.20
C SER A 26 22.76 1.74 22.41
N GLY A 27 22.26 1.04 21.39
CA GLY A 27 23.04 0.38 20.34
C GLY A 27 22.13 -0.12 19.21
N PRO A 28 22.59 -0.18 17.95
CA PRO A 28 21.82 -0.77 16.86
C PRO A 28 21.50 -2.24 17.17
N LEU A 29 20.24 -2.65 16.99
CA LEU A 29 19.78 -4.03 17.20
C LEU A 29 20.51 -4.97 16.23
N ASN A 30 21.47 -5.76 16.76
CA ASN A 30 22.23 -6.74 16.01
C ASN A 30 21.38 -8.02 15.79
N PRO A 31 21.12 -8.46 14.54
CA PRO A 31 20.20 -9.58 14.27
C PRO A 31 20.75 -10.99 14.59
N GLU A 32 21.82 -11.15 15.38
CA GLU A 32 22.53 -12.44 15.49
C GLU A 32 22.45 -13.16 16.85
N ARG A 33 21.93 -12.56 17.93
CA ARG A 33 21.87 -13.25 19.24
C ARG A 33 20.45 -13.70 19.63
N PRO A 34 20.29 -14.97 20.05
CA PRO A 34 19.04 -15.47 20.62
C PRO A 34 18.52 -14.63 21.79
N ARG A 35 17.20 -14.52 21.88
CA ARG A 35 16.50 -13.77 22.93
C ARG A 35 15.39 -14.62 23.54
N LEU A 36 15.31 -14.59 24.86
CA LEU A 36 14.24 -15.20 25.65
C LEU A 36 13.48 -14.12 26.41
N ALA A 37 12.22 -13.91 26.06
CA ALA A 37 11.28 -13.09 26.82
C ALA A 37 10.65 -13.93 27.94
N ILE A 38 10.66 -13.43 29.17
CA ILE A 38 10.04 -14.07 30.33
C ILE A 38 8.90 -13.17 30.82
N PHE A 39 7.67 -13.66 30.71
CA PHE A 39 6.46 -12.98 31.17
C PHE A 39 6.04 -13.52 32.53
N ASN A 40 5.91 -12.66 33.54
CA ASN A 40 5.39 -13.06 34.84
C ASN A 40 3.85 -12.98 34.85
N GLY A 41 3.22 -14.11 34.62
CA GLY A 41 1.76 -14.26 34.70
C GLY A 41 1.22 -14.50 36.11
N SER A 42 2.10 -14.75 37.08
CA SER A 42 1.71 -15.05 38.46
C SER A 42 1.37 -13.78 39.26
N SER A 43 0.75 -13.94 40.43
CA SER A 43 0.44 -12.84 41.35
C SER A 43 1.58 -12.46 42.30
N GLN A 44 2.79 -12.99 42.08
CA GLN A 44 3.97 -12.80 42.93
C GLN A 44 5.18 -12.43 42.08
N PRO A 45 6.20 -11.75 42.63
CA PRO A 45 7.45 -11.57 41.90
C PRO A 45 8.12 -12.93 41.63
N ILE A 46 8.81 -13.02 40.50
CA ILE A 46 9.62 -14.18 40.14
C ILE A 46 11.10 -13.80 40.12
N ASP A 47 11.95 -14.74 40.50
CA ASP A 47 13.40 -14.65 40.33
C ASP A 47 13.82 -15.52 39.14
N VAL A 48 14.74 -15.00 38.32
CA VAL A 48 15.26 -15.70 37.14
C VAL A 48 16.70 -16.08 37.40
N PHE A 49 17.06 -17.33 37.12
CA PHE A 49 18.41 -17.86 37.25
C PHE A 49 18.87 -18.50 35.96
N TRP A 50 20.10 -18.22 35.52
CA TRP A 50 20.81 -19.03 34.53
C TRP A 50 21.23 -20.35 35.19
N LEU A 51 21.16 -21.49 34.48
CA LEU A 51 21.82 -22.76 34.86
C LEU A 51 23.11 -23.02 34.06
N GLN A 52 24.28 -23.00 34.73
CA GLN A 52 25.58 -23.25 34.09
C GLN A 52 25.77 -24.74 33.77
N ASP A 53 25.42 -25.59 34.75
CA ASP A 53 25.34 -27.05 34.67
C ASP A 53 24.07 -27.51 35.40
N HIS A 54 23.90 -28.81 35.68
CA HIS A 54 22.64 -29.36 36.22
C HIS A 54 22.14 -28.68 37.53
N ASP A 55 23.03 -28.13 38.37
CA ASP A 55 22.66 -27.63 39.71
C ASP A 55 23.14 -26.20 40.06
N GLN A 56 24.05 -25.58 39.28
CA GLN A 56 24.59 -24.25 39.62
C GLN A 56 23.74 -23.13 39.02
N ARG A 57 23.14 -22.31 39.90
CA ARG A 57 22.29 -21.17 39.57
C ARG A 57 23.05 -19.85 39.66
N GLU A 58 23.00 -19.05 38.61
CA GLU A 58 23.45 -17.66 38.62
C GLU A 58 22.26 -16.71 38.52
N ALA A 59 22.17 -15.73 39.42
CA ALA A 59 21.06 -14.78 39.45
C ALA A 59 21.05 -13.90 38.19
N ASN A 60 19.89 -13.79 37.56
CA ASN A 60 19.66 -13.02 36.33
C ASN A 60 18.45 -12.08 36.48
N GLY A 61 18.30 -11.49 37.66
CA GLY A 61 17.27 -10.50 37.97
C GLY A 61 15.93 -11.10 38.42
N SER A 62 14.92 -10.23 38.48
CA SER A 62 13.58 -10.56 38.94
C SER A 62 12.52 -9.78 38.19
N VAL A 63 11.34 -10.36 38.02
CA VAL A 63 10.23 -9.76 37.26
C VAL A 63 9.01 -9.61 38.15
N ALA A 64 8.47 -8.40 38.23
CA ALA A 64 7.26 -8.12 39.02
C ALA A 64 6.01 -8.76 38.38
N PRO A 65 4.93 -9.02 39.14
CA PRO A 65 3.66 -9.50 38.60
C PRO A 65 3.18 -8.65 37.41
N GLY A 66 2.75 -9.31 36.33
CA GLY A 66 2.25 -8.63 35.13
C GLY A 66 3.31 -7.86 34.33
N LYS A 67 4.59 -7.99 34.68
CA LYS A 67 5.72 -7.45 33.92
C LYS A 67 6.46 -8.58 33.19
N ASP A 68 7.34 -8.18 32.30
CA ASP A 68 8.21 -9.07 31.53
C ASP A 68 9.66 -8.56 31.51
N THR A 69 10.55 -9.41 31.01
CA THR A 69 11.94 -9.05 30.70
C THR A 69 12.42 -9.81 29.48
N VAL A 70 13.37 -9.24 28.73
CA VAL A 70 13.99 -9.89 27.57
C VAL A 70 15.47 -10.11 27.84
N ILE A 71 15.89 -11.37 27.78
CA ILE A 71 17.28 -11.78 28.04
C ILE A 71 17.95 -12.14 26.72
N THR A 72 19.06 -11.47 26.42
CA THR A 72 19.97 -11.90 25.35
C THR A 72 20.75 -13.13 25.82
N THR A 73 20.69 -14.21 25.06
CA THR A 73 21.17 -15.53 25.47
C THR A 73 21.83 -16.29 24.29
N THR A 74 22.19 -17.56 24.49
CA THR A 74 22.57 -18.48 23.41
C THR A 74 21.63 -19.68 23.37
N LEU A 75 21.57 -20.36 22.22
CA LEU A 75 20.75 -21.55 22.07
C LEU A 75 21.28 -22.68 22.97
N GLY A 76 20.37 -23.36 23.67
CA GLY A 76 20.68 -24.38 24.66
C GLY A 76 20.85 -23.85 26.08
N HIS A 77 20.97 -22.54 26.30
CA HIS A 77 20.98 -21.99 27.66
C HIS A 77 19.68 -22.31 28.39
N ARG A 78 19.81 -22.75 29.65
CA ARG A 78 18.69 -23.12 30.52
C ARG A 78 18.51 -22.08 31.61
N PHE A 79 17.26 -21.76 31.90
CA PHE A 79 16.86 -20.82 32.95
C PHE A 79 15.90 -21.49 33.91
N VAL A 80 16.05 -21.22 35.21
CA VAL A 80 15.04 -21.53 36.23
C VAL A 80 14.31 -20.25 36.59
N ILE A 81 13.00 -20.27 36.51
CA ILE A 81 12.13 -19.21 36.99
C ILE A 81 11.48 -19.69 38.27
N VAL A 82 11.60 -18.91 39.35
CA VAL A 82 11.16 -19.29 40.69
C VAL A 82 10.17 -18.27 41.24
N GLY A 83 8.98 -18.71 41.66
CA GLY A 83 8.03 -17.88 42.40
C GLY A 83 8.57 -17.53 43.80
N ARG A 84 8.61 -16.23 44.16
CA ARG A 84 9.22 -15.83 45.45
C ARG A 84 8.49 -16.35 46.69
N THR A 85 7.17 -16.47 46.63
CA THR A 85 6.31 -16.84 47.76
C THR A 85 6.06 -18.34 47.82
N ASP A 86 5.59 -18.95 46.73
CA ASP A 86 5.23 -20.37 46.70
C ASP A 86 6.40 -21.30 46.35
N LYS A 87 7.55 -20.74 45.94
CA LYS A 87 8.76 -21.46 45.52
C LYS A 87 8.53 -22.44 44.37
N THR A 88 7.46 -22.27 43.59
CA THR A 88 7.23 -23.03 42.37
C THR A 88 8.33 -22.70 41.36
N GLU A 89 8.81 -23.73 40.66
CA GLU A 89 9.90 -23.60 39.70
C GLU A 89 9.44 -24.03 38.31
N SER A 90 9.98 -23.38 37.30
CA SER A 90 9.88 -23.82 35.91
C SER A 90 11.22 -23.65 35.23
N VAL A 91 11.62 -24.68 34.48
CA VAL A 91 12.84 -24.64 33.68
C VAL A 91 12.48 -24.39 32.23
N VAL A 92 13.14 -23.43 31.61
CA VAL A 92 13.01 -23.16 30.17
C VAL A 92 14.39 -23.19 29.51
N THR A 93 14.48 -23.85 28.37
CA THR A 93 15.66 -23.81 27.51
C THR A 93 15.41 -22.79 26.39
N SER A 94 16.37 -21.93 26.10
CA SER A 94 16.33 -21.09 24.91
C SER A 94 16.67 -21.94 23.69
N GLU A 95 15.67 -22.29 22.89
CA GLU A 95 15.79 -23.19 21.73
C GLU A 95 15.65 -22.45 20.40
N LEU A 96 15.09 -21.24 20.44
CA LEU A 96 14.80 -20.40 19.29
C LEU A 96 15.52 -19.05 19.38
N LEU A 97 15.74 -18.41 18.23
CA LEU A 97 16.30 -17.05 18.18
C LEU A 97 15.37 -16.03 18.85
N VAL A 98 14.07 -16.22 18.71
CA VAL A 98 13.03 -15.40 19.31
C VAL A 98 12.07 -16.34 20.05
N GLN A 99 12.16 -16.37 21.38
CA GLN A 99 11.35 -17.23 22.23
C GLN A 99 10.73 -16.43 23.36
N ALA A 100 9.50 -16.79 23.74
CA ALA A 100 8.85 -16.29 24.93
C ALA A 100 8.44 -17.45 25.84
N PHE A 101 8.50 -17.21 27.14
CA PHE A 101 8.05 -18.11 28.18
C PHE A 101 7.18 -17.33 29.17
N ARG A 102 5.98 -17.84 29.43
CA ARG A 102 5.09 -17.28 30.46
C ARG A 102 5.18 -18.15 31.71
N PHE A 103 5.61 -17.57 32.82
CA PHE A 103 5.55 -18.20 34.13
C PHE A 103 4.20 -17.93 34.79
N ASP A 104 3.35 -18.95 34.84
CA ASP A 104 2.04 -18.89 35.49
C ASP A 104 1.65 -20.30 35.98
N PRO A 105 2.25 -20.80 37.07
CA PRO A 105 2.12 -22.20 37.50
C PRO A 105 0.70 -22.59 37.93
N ARG A 106 -0.19 -21.61 38.13
CA ARG A 106 -1.60 -21.87 38.43
C ARG A 106 -2.45 -22.02 37.18
N SER A 107 -2.01 -21.47 36.04
CA SER A 107 -2.72 -21.58 34.79
C SER A 107 -2.62 -23.01 34.25
N GLN A 108 -3.77 -23.66 34.08
CA GLN A 108 -3.85 -25.01 33.49
C GLN A 108 -3.63 -25.00 31.97
N THR A 109 -3.87 -23.86 31.32
CA THR A 109 -3.85 -23.72 29.85
C THR A 109 -2.60 -22.95 29.36
N GLY A 110 -1.82 -22.36 30.26
CA GLY A 110 -0.74 -21.44 29.92
C GLY A 110 -1.22 -20.05 29.47
N ALA A 111 -2.53 -19.79 29.53
CA ALA A 111 -3.16 -18.50 29.24
C ALA A 111 -3.76 -17.87 30.51
N PRO A 112 -3.93 -16.54 30.56
CA PRO A 112 -4.64 -15.86 31.66
C PRO A 112 -6.04 -16.44 31.90
N ASP A 113 -6.48 -16.50 33.17
CA ASP A 113 -7.80 -17.01 33.59
C ASP A 113 -9.00 -16.26 32.97
N PHE A 114 -8.75 -15.06 32.43
CA PHE A 114 -9.71 -14.32 31.60
C PHE A 114 -10.23 -15.17 30.43
N TYR A 115 -9.39 -16.03 29.86
CA TYR A 115 -9.74 -16.90 28.75
C TYR A 115 -10.37 -18.20 29.24
N THR A 116 -11.68 -18.33 29.03
CA THR A 116 -12.46 -19.52 29.43
C THR A 116 -12.78 -20.44 28.26
N GLN A 117 -12.43 -20.05 27.03
CA GLN A 117 -12.52 -20.87 25.83
C GLN A 117 -11.14 -21.04 25.19
N MET A 118 -10.86 -22.25 24.69
CA MET A 118 -9.61 -22.56 23.99
C MET A 118 -9.84 -23.64 22.92
N VAL A 119 -9.25 -23.44 21.75
CA VAL A 119 -9.08 -24.48 20.72
C VAL A 119 -7.63 -24.51 20.24
N LYS A 120 -7.27 -25.53 19.44
CA LYS A 120 -5.95 -25.65 18.85
C LYS A 120 -6.06 -25.87 17.34
N ALA A 121 -5.33 -25.09 16.56
CA ALA A 121 -5.13 -25.29 15.13
C ALA A 121 -3.85 -26.11 14.93
N GLU A 122 -4.00 -27.43 14.80
CA GLU A 122 -2.90 -28.44 14.84
C GLU A 122 -1.81 -28.12 15.89
N GLY A 123 -2.24 -27.79 17.12
CA GLY A 123 -1.37 -27.47 18.24
C GLY A 123 -1.16 -25.98 18.50
N PHE A 124 -1.38 -25.10 17.53
CA PHE A 124 -1.30 -23.65 17.73
C PHE A 124 -2.47 -23.15 18.60
N PRO A 125 -2.21 -22.49 19.74
CA PRO A 125 -3.24 -22.13 20.71
C PRO A 125 -4.07 -20.92 20.26
N ILE A 126 -5.39 -21.06 20.36
CA ILE A 126 -6.38 -19.99 20.13
C ILE A 126 -7.25 -19.89 21.39
N VAL A 127 -7.31 -18.69 21.97
CA VAL A 127 -8.01 -18.44 23.25
C VAL A 127 -9.03 -17.33 23.12
N ALA A 128 -10.09 -17.39 23.92
CA ALA A 128 -11.15 -16.38 23.93
C ALA A 128 -11.85 -16.31 25.31
N SER A 129 -12.44 -15.17 25.62
CA SER A 129 -13.28 -15.03 26.81
C SER A 129 -14.58 -15.82 26.65
N GLY A 130 -15.38 -15.93 27.71
CA GLY A 130 -16.68 -16.61 27.64
C GLY A 130 -17.73 -15.86 26.82
N ARG A 131 -17.45 -14.60 26.44
CA ARG A 131 -18.37 -13.75 25.65
C ARG A 131 -18.30 -14.03 24.16
N VAL A 132 -17.15 -14.51 23.68
CA VAL A 132 -16.92 -14.80 22.25
C VAL A 132 -17.78 -15.98 21.80
N ASN A 133 -18.37 -15.86 20.61
CA ASN A 133 -19.08 -16.95 19.98
C ASN A 133 -18.14 -18.14 19.70
N PRO A 134 -18.43 -19.37 20.16
CA PRO A 134 -17.57 -20.53 19.92
C PRO A 134 -17.26 -20.81 18.45
N TYR A 135 -18.13 -20.39 17.51
CA TYR A 135 -17.85 -20.51 16.07
C TYR A 135 -16.72 -19.59 15.62
N ALA A 136 -16.46 -18.47 16.30
CA ALA A 136 -15.31 -17.60 15.99
C ALA A 136 -13.99 -18.34 16.23
N LEU A 137 -13.89 -19.15 17.28
CA LEU A 137 -12.71 -19.99 17.54
C LEU A 137 -12.54 -21.06 16.44
N LYS A 138 -13.64 -21.66 15.98
CA LYS A 138 -13.60 -22.66 14.91
C LYS A 138 -13.17 -22.06 13.58
N GLU A 139 -13.72 -20.90 13.21
CA GLU A 139 -13.35 -20.19 11.98
C GLU A 139 -11.91 -19.69 12.04
N ALA A 140 -11.48 -19.17 13.20
CA ALA A 140 -10.09 -18.78 13.41
C ALA A 140 -9.13 -19.97 13.25
N ALA A 141 -9.47 -21.14 13.82
CA ALA A 141 -8.68 -22.35 13.66
C ALA A 141 -8.56 -22.76 12.18
N PHE A 142 -9.67 -22.71 11.43
CA PHE A 142 -9.67 -22.99 9.99
C PHE A 142 -8.75 -22.02 9.22
N ILE A 143 -8.83 -20.72 9.50
CA ILE A 143 -8.00 -19.70 8.82
C ILE A 143 -6.52 -19.89 9.17
N VAL A 144 -6.20 -20.17 10.44
CA VAL A 144 -4.81 -20.45 10.88
C VAL A 144 -4.27 -21.71 10.19
N ASP A 145 -5.05 -22.79 10.13
CA ASP A 145 -4.66 -24.02 9.44
C ASP A 145 -4.45 -23.79 7.94
N MET A 146 -5.31 -22.99 7.32
CA MET A 146 -5.18 -22.57 5.93
C MET A 146 -3.87 -21.80 5.67
N MET A 147 -3.55 -20.80 6.50
CA MET A 147 -2.33 -20.00 6.34
C MET A 147 -1.05 -20.80 6.58
N LEU A 148 -1.10 -21.81 7.44
CA LEU A 148 0.05 -22.66 7.78
C LEU A 148 0.11 -23.99 7.02
N ALA A 149 -0.84 -24.26 6.12
CA ALA A 149 -1.02 -25.57 5.47
C ALA A 149 0.24 -26.11 4.78
N LYS A 150 1.11 -25.22 4.28
CA LYS A 150 2.38 -25.58 3.61
C LYS A 150 3.62 -25.39 4.49
N ARG A 151 3.45 -24.96 5.74
CA ARG A 151 4.53 -24.56 6.65
C ARG A 151 4.40 -25.17 8.06
N PRO A 152 4.46 -26.51 8.19
CA PRO A 152 4.48 -27.15 9.51
C PRO A 152 5.72 -26.76 10.34
N ASP A 153 6.83 -26.42 9.68
CA ASP A 153 8.05 -25.86 10.27
C ASP A 153 7.79 -24.51 10.95
N VAL A 154 7.09 -23.59 10.27
CA VAL A 154 6.70 -22.27 10.82
C VAL A 154 5.69 -22.46 11.95
N ARG A 155 4.70 -23.33 11.78
CA ARG A 155 3.73 -23.66 12.83
C ARG A 155 4.46 -24.11 14.11
N SER A 156 5.39 -25.06 13.98
CA SER A 156 6.18 -25.54 15.11
C SER A 156 7.03 -24.44 15.74
N ALA A 157 7.67 -23.58 14.93
CA ALA A 157 8.46 -22.45 15.44
C ALA A 157 7.58 -21.45 16.20
N MET A 158 6.40 -21.10 15.68
CA MET A 158 5.46 -20.20 16.34
C MET A 158 5.01 -20.76 17.70
N ILE A 159 4.59 -22.04 17.75
CA ILE A 159 4.17 -22.70 19.01
C ILE A 159 5.29 -22.66 20.04
N ARG A 160 6.51 -23.10 19.67
CA ARG A 160 7.66 -23.12 20.58
C ARG A 160 8.13 -21.72 20.98
N SER A 161 7.86 -20.71 20.15
CA SER A 161 8.14 -19.33 20.50
C SER A 161 7.19 -18.79 21.58
N GLY A 162 6.12 -19.51 21.95
CA GLY A 162 5.12 -19.06 22.92
C GLY A 162 3.98 -18.25 22.29
N ALA A 163 3.81 -18.31 20.97
CA ALA A 163 2.77 -17.55 20.28
C ALA A 163 1.37 -18.10 20.53
N ARG A 164 0.38 -17.19 20.56
CA ARG A 164 -1.05 -17.53 20.60
C ARG A 164 -1.89 -16.48 19.87
N LEU A 165 -3.06 -16.90 19.42
CA LEU A 165 -4.11 -16.02 18.92
C LEU A 165 -5.18 -15.79 20.00
N CYS A 166 -5.52 -14.54 20.27
CA CYS A 166 -6.57 -14.15 21.20
C CYS A 166 -7.77 -13.56 20.44
N ILE A 167 -8.98 -14.11 20.62
CA ILE A 167 -10.18 -13.58 19.98
C ILE A 167 -10.87 -12.59 20.93
N LEU A 168 -11.19 -11.39 20.42
CA LEU A 168 -12.01 -10.40 21.12
C LEU A 168 -13.48 -10.64 20.86
N ALA A 169 -14.32 -10.49 21.88
CA ALA A 169 -15.75 -10.35 21.64
C ALA A 169 -16.06 -9.01 20.96
N HIS A 170 -17.21 -8.92 20.29
CA HIS A 170 -17.65 -7.72 19.59
C HIS A 170 -17.85 -6.49 20.50
N ASP A 171 -17.92 -6.71 21.81
CA ASP A 171 -18.13 -5.70 22.85
C ASP A 171 -16.98 -5.66 23.88
N GLU A 172 -15.88 -6.37 23.61
CA GLU A 172 -14.59 -6.23 24.27
C GLU A 172 -13.67 -5.36 23.43
N PHE A 173 -12.64 -4.75 24.04
CA PHE A 173 -11.70 -3.87 23.33
C PHE A 173 -10.25 -4.24 23.65
N THR A 174 -9.32 -3.82 22.78
CA THR A 174 -7.91 -4.20 22.79
C THR A 174 -7.27 -4.05 24.16
N THR A 175 -7.43 -2.90 24.82
CA THR A 175 -6.82 -2.66 26.14
C THR A 175 -7.52 -3.38 27.29
N GLY A 176 -8.67 -4.01 27.04
CA GLY A 176 -9.34 -4.90 27.99
C GLY A 176 -8.75 -6.31 28.02
N GLN A 177 -8.02 -6.73 26.99
CA GLN A 177 -7.36 -8.03 26.95
C GLN A 177 -6.08 -8.03 27.80
N PRO A 178 -5.80 -9.11 28.55
CA PRO A 178 -4.63 -9.17 29.44
C PRO A 178 -3.27 -8.87 28.77
N GLU A 179 -3.11 -9.24 27.49
CA GLU A 179 -1.89 -9.05 26.71
C GLU A 179 -1.60 -7.59 26.39
N TRP A 180 -2.66 -6.80 26.15
CA TRP A 180 -2.55 -5.41 25.68
C TRP A 180 -3.02 -4.38 26.71
N ALA A 181 -3.37 -4.81 27.93
CA ALA A 181 -3.76 -3.90 29.01
C ALA A 181 -2.73 -2.80 29.30
N HIS A 182 -1.44 -3.10 29.09
CA HIS A 182 -0.35 -2.15 29.26
C HIS A 182 -0.39 -0.99 28.25
N LEU A 183 -1.00 -1.18 27.07
CA LEU A 183 -1.14 -0.11 26.07
C LEU A 183 -2.09 1.00 26.54
N GLY A 184 -2.97 0.71 27.49
CA GLY A 184 -3.89 1.67 28.08
C GLY A 184 -3.31 2.52 29.22
N THR A 185 -2.00 2.46 29.49
CA THR A 185 -1.40 3.18 30.64
C THR A 185 -0.73 4.50 30.27
N GLU A 186 -0.20 4.65 29.05
CA GLU A 186 0.56 5.83 28.63
C GLU A 186 -0.04 6.47 27.37
N PRO A 187 -0.08 7.81 27.24
CA PRO A 187 -0.61 8.48 26.06
C PRO A 187 0.16 8.12 24.79
N HIS A 188 -0.53 8.05 23.66
CA HIS A 188 0.13 7.88 22.37
C HIS A 188 0.89 9.16 21.98
N PRO A 189 2.18 9.11 21.59
CA PRO A 189 2.97 10.31 21.30
C PRO A 189 2.36 11.24 20.25
N ASP A 190 1.77 10.67 19.20
CA ASP A 190 1.13 11.43 18.11
C ASP A 190 -0.28 11.91 18.45
N PHE A 191 -0.87 11.40 19.54
CA PHE A 191 -2.23 11.75 19.97
C PHE A 191 -2.26 11.99 21.49
N PRO A 192 -1.51 12.98 21.99
CA PRO A 192 -1.36 13.22 23.44
C PRO A 192 -2.69 13.65 24.10
N ASP A 193 -3.65 14.14 23.32
CA ASP A 193 -4.96 14.59 23.79
C ASP A 193 -6.01 13.45 23.85
N ILE A 194 -5.69 12.25 23.36
CA ILE A 194 -6.55 11.07 23.48
C ILE A 194 -6.17 10.31 24.76
N ALA A 195 -7.16 9.83 25.51
CA ALA A 195 -6.91 8.97 26.65
C ALA A 195 -6.15 7.70 26.21
N PRO A 196 -5.12 7.23 26.96
CA PRO A 196 -4.25 6.12 26.55
C PRO A 196 -4.98 4.90 25.99
N GLY A 197 -5.99 4.39 26.71
CA GLY A 197 -6.77 3.24 26.28
C GLY A 197 -7.70 3.52 25.10
N ASP A 198 -8.25 4.73 25.01
CA ASP A 198 -9.19 5.09 23.93
C ASP A 198 -8.50 5.14 22.57
N TYR A 199 -7.21 5.49 22.50
CA TYR A 199 -6.47 5.44 21.24
C TYR A 199 -6.44 4.00 20.69
N TRP A 200 -5.96 3.05 21.48
CA TRP A 200 -5.81 1.66 21.07
C TRP A 200 -7.16 0.96 20.84
N ASP A 201 -8.14 1.24 21.70
CA ASP A 201 -9.49 0.71 21.56
C ASP A 201 -10.20 1.27 20.31
N ALA A 202 -9.92 2.52 19.92
CA ALA A 202 -10.47 3.12 18.70
C ALA A 202 -9.72 2.71 17.42
N ARG A 203 -8.42 2.45 17.55
CA ARG A 203 -7.52 2.17 16.42
C ARG A 203 -7.59 0.73 15.94
N ALA A 204 -7.82 -0.22 16.85
CA ALA A 204 -7.54 -1.62 16.60
C ALA A 204 -8.70 -2.54 17.02
N ARG A 205 -9.02 -3.49 16.14
CA ARG A 205 -9.82 -4.70 16.45
C ARG A 205 -9.00 -5.98 16.27
N GLY A 206 -7.69 -5.83 16.14
CA GLY A 206 -6.70 -6.88 16.08
C GLY A 206 -5.33 -6.28 16.32
N MET A 207 -4.40 -7.11 16.77
CA MET A 207 -3.02 -6.71 17.04
C MET A 207 -2.09 -7.81 16.53
N GLY A 208 -1.04 -7.41 15.84
CA GLY A 208 -0.04 -8.32 15.30
C GLY A 208 0.94 -8.77 16.38
N GLY A 209 1.58 -9.92 16.15
CA GLY A 209 2.73 -10.33 16.96
C GLY A 209 3.97 -9.51 16.64
N SER A 210 4.91 -9.47 17.57
CA SER A 210 6.20 -8.78 17.42
C SER A 210 7.37 -9.66 17.88
N LEU A 211 8.60 -9.15 17.77
CA LEU A 211 9.78 -9.83 18.31
C LEU A 211 9.73 -9.94 19.84
N THR A 212 9.02 -9.02 20.51
CA THR A 212 8.86 -9.00 21.98
C THR A 212 7.53 -9.57 22.42
N ASP A 213 6.47 -9.39 21.63
CA ASP A 213 5.11 -9.81 21.96
C ASP A 213 4.73 -11.04 21.15
N PRO A 214 4.62 -12.22 21.77
CA PRO A 214 4.29 -13.45 21.06
C PRO A 214 2.82 -13.52 20.63
N TYR A 215 1.99 -12.59 21.06
CA TYR A 215 0.54 -12.66 20.93
C TYR A 215 0.04 -11.93 19.69
N CYS A 216 -1.00 -12.47 19.07
CA CYS A 216 -1.79 -11.74 18.09
C CYS A 216 -3.28 -11.81 18.45
N SER A 217 -4.08 -10.89 17.93
CA SER A 217 -5.52 -10.89 18.15
C SER A 217 -6.33 -10.48 16.94
N CYS A 218 -7.60 -10.85 16.95
CA CYS A 218 -8.61 -10.36 16.02
C CYS A 218 -9.98 -10.42 16.70
N ALA A 219 -10.94 -9.65 16.19
CA ALA A 219 -12.26 -9.57 16.77
C ALA A 219 -13.28 -10.49 16.09
N GLU A 220 -14.20 -11.05 16.87
CA GLU A 220 -15.18 -12.02 16.38
C GLU A 220 -16.12 -11.44 15.32
N GLU A 221 -16.42 -10.14 15.37
CA GLU A 221 -17.25 -9.50 14.34
C GLU A 221 -16.60 -9.55 12.96
N ASN A 222 -15.27 -9.50 12.89
CA ASN A 222 -14.55 -9.62 11.63
C ASN A 222 -14.39 -11.09 11.22
N VAL A 223 -14.05 -11.96 12.18
CA VAL A 223 -13.89 -13.40 11.92
C VAL A 223 -15.20 -14.01 11.42
N LEU A 224 -16.35 -13.61 11.98
CA LEU A 224 -17.67 -14.16 11.64
C LEU A 224 -18.48 -13.29 10.67
N GLY A 225 -18.03 -12.07 10.36
CA GLY A 225 -18.70 -11.17 9.42
C GLY A 225 -20.02 -10.59 9.96
N TYR A 226 -20.01 -10.09 11.20
CA TYR A 226 -21.19 -9.48 11.81
C TYR A 226 -21.56 -8.15 11.13
N PRO A 227 -22.84 -7.76 11.16
CA PRO A 227 -23.24 -6.39 10.80
C PRO A 227 -22.48 -5.36 11.63
N GLY A 228 -22.07 -4.25 11.00
CA GLY A 228 -21.34 -3.17 11.67
C GLY A 228 -19.83 -3.40 11.81
N ASP A 229 -19.29 -4.53 11.36
CA ASP A 229 -17.84 -4.77 11.33
C ASP A 229 -17.10 -3.62 10.61
N PRO A 230 -16.21 -2.87 11.31
CA PRO A 230 -15.45 -1.78 10.72
C PRO A 230 -14.47 -2.25 9.62
N TYR A 231 -14.16 -3.55 9.59
CA TYR A 231 -13.23 -4.19 8.67
C TYR A 231 -13.94 -5.21 7.76
N ALA A 232 -15.23 -5.01 7.46
CA ALA A 232 -16.03 -5.95 6.67
C ALA A 232 -15.45 -6.26 5.27
N ALA A 233 -14.68 -5.33 4.69
CA ALA A 233 -14.05 -5.49 3.38
C ALA A 233 -12.79 -6.37 3.39
N GLU A 234 -12.33 -6.83 4.56
CA GLU A 234 -11.04 -7.52 4.70
C GLU A 234 -11.03 -8.52 5.87
N SER A 235 -9.90 -9.20 6.13
CA SER A 235 -9.75 -10.12 7.27
C SER A 235 -8.57 -9.68 8.11
N ILE A 236 -8.89 -9.10 9.26
CA ILE A 236 -7.92 -8.70 10.26
C ILE A 236 -7.17 -9.92 10.77
N LEU A 237 -7.81 -11.09 10.88
CA LEU A 237 -7.09 -12.31 11.26
C LEU A 237 -5.95 -12.63 10.28
N ILE A 238 -6.16 -12.53 8.97
CA ILE A 238 -5.10 -12.79 7.99
C ILE A 238 -3.95 -11.79 8.15
N HIS A 239 -4.28 -10.51 8.33
CA HIS A 239 -3.29 -9.46 8.55
C HIS A 239 -2.43 -9.70 9.80
N GLU A 240 -3.08 -9.81 10.96
CA GLU A 240 -2.39 -9.89 12.24
C GLU A 240 -1.65 -11.23 12.42
N PHE A 241 -2.19 -12.29 11.82
CA PHE A 241 -1.51 -13.57 11.79
C PHE A 241 -0.31 -13.57 10.84
N ALA A 242 -0.31 -12.78 9.76
CA ALA A 242 0.86 -12.58 8.92
C ALA A 242 2.02 -11.93 9.70
N HIS A 243 1.75 -10.92 10.53
CA HIS A 243 2.74 -10.35 11.45
C HIS A 243 3.30 -11.41 12.40
N ASN A 244 2.44 -12.24 12.99
CA ASN A 244 2.87 -13.29 13.91
C ASN A 244 3.67 -14.40 13.20
N MET A 245 3.25 -14.83 12.00
CA MET A 245 3.99 -15.75 11.15
C MET A 245 5.36 -15.17 10.79
N HIS A 246 5.46 -13.88 10.47
CA HIS A 246 6.72 -13.23 10.21
C HIS A 246 7.63 -13.23 11.45
N LEU A 247 7.20 -12.59 12.54
CA LEU A 247 8.07 -12.21 13.66
C LEU A 247 8.21 -13.30 14.74
N ARG A 248 7.42 -14.37 14.69
CA ARG A 248 7.54 -15.54 15.58
C ARG A 248 7.85 -16.84 14.86
N GLY A 249 7.48 -16.94 13.59
CA GLY A 249 7.67 -18.13 12.78
C GLY A 249 8.89 -18.02 11.87
N MET A 250 8.79 -17.18 10.84
CA MET A 250 9.79 -17.04 9.78
C MET A 250 11.15 -16.64 10.32
N VAL A 251 11.25 -15.65 11.21
CA VAL A 251 12.55 -15.26 11.79
C VAL A 251 13.25 -16.38 12.59
N ASN A 252 12.50 -17.38 13.05
CA ASN A 252 13.03 -18.55 13.75
C ASN A 252 13.40 -19.70 12.81
N VAL A 253 12.74 -19.80 11.65
CA VAL A 253 13.00 -20.82 10.63
C VAL A 253 14.10 -20.38 9.66
N ASP A 254 14.00 -19.13 9.19
CA ASP A 254 14.95 -18.45 8.34
C ASP A 254 15.22 -17.04 8.90
N PRO A 255 16.33 -16.88 9.66
CA PRO A 255 16.70 -15.60 10.28
C PRO A 255 16.99 -14.49 9.27
N THR A 256 17.21 -14.83 8.00
CA THR A 256 17.52 -13.86 6.94
C THR A 256 16.27 -13.32 6.23
N PHE A 257 15.08 -13.84 6.56
CA PHE A 257 13.81 -13.43 5.93
C PHE A 257 13.48 -11.94 6.15
N ASP A 258 13.55 -11.42 7.39
CA ASP A 258 13.23 -10.01 7.69
C ASP A 258 14.13 -9.04 6.91
N HIS A 259 15.43 -9.39 6.77
CA HIS A 259 16.37 -8.60 5.99
C HIS A 259 15.94 -8.52 4.52
N ARG A 260 15.67 -9.67 3.88
CA ARG A 260 15.23 -9.71 2.48
C ARG A 260 13.90 -9.00 2.28
N LEU A 261 12.97 -9.13 3.23
CA LEU A 261 11.70 -8.43 3.21
C LEU A 261 11.90 -6.91 3.30
N ARG A 262 12.79 -6.44 4.17
CA ARG A 262 13.15 -5.02 4.29
C ARG A 262 13.79 -4.47 3.02
N GLU A 263 14.70 -5.22 2.39
CA GLU A 263 15.28 -4.85 1.09
C GLU A 263 14.20 -4.76 0.00
N THR A 264 13.28 -5.73 -0.03
CA THR A 264 12.14 -5.74 -0.96
C THR A 264 11.25 -4.52 -0.75
N TYR A 265 10.91 -4.22 0.51
CA TYR A 265 10.15 -3.03 0.89
C TYR A 265 10.85 -1.74 0.45
N GLN A 266 12.16 -1.60 0.71
CA GLN A 266 12.91 -0.40 0.30
C GLN A 266 12.92 -0.21 -1.22
N GLN A 267 13.01 -1.31 -1.98
CA GLN A 267 12.90 -1.27 -3.45
C GLN A 267 11.49 -0.84 -3.89
N ALA A 268 10.45 -1.37 -3.27
CA ALA A 268 9.06 -1.00 -3.53
C ALA A 268 8.82 0.50 -3.22
N MET A 269 9.27 0.99 -2.08
CA MET A 269 9.16 2.41 -1.71
C MET A 269 9.93 3.31 -2.67
N LYS A 270 11.14 2.90 -3.09
CA LYS A 270 11.95 3.61 -4.09
C LYS A 270 11.26 3.65 -5.47
N ALA A 271 10.48 2.62 -5.79
CA ALA A 271 9.66 2.56 -7.00
C ALA A 271 8.33 3.30 -6.86
N GLY A 272 8.04 3.91 -5.70
CA GLY A 272 6.79 4.62 -5.44
C GLY A 272 5.58 3.71 -5.21
N LEU A 273 5.80 2.40 -5.00
CA LEU A 273 4.73 1.46 -4.67
C LEU A 273 4.14 1.77 -3.30
N TRP A 274 2.84 1.55 -3.15
CA TRP A 274 2.08 1.73 -1.91
C TRP A 274 2.12 3.13 -1.32
N LYS A 275 2.59 4.13 -2.07
CA LYS A 275 2.81 5.48 -1.57
C LYS A 275 1.57 6.09 -0.91
N GLY A 276 1.72 6.53 0.34
CA GLY A 276 0.65 7.12 1.15
C GLY A 276 -0.28 6.10 1.81
N LYS A 277 -0.18 4.83 1.42
CA LYS A 277 -1.00 3.72 1.90
C LYS A 277 -0.38 3.04 3.11
N TYR A 278 -1.19 2.24 3.81
CA TYR A 278 -0.80 1.58 5.06
C TYR A 278 0.41 0.66 4.86
N ALA A 279 0.48 -0.06 3.74
CA ALA A 279 1.64 -0.85 3.34
C ALA A 279 2.96 -0.05 3.19
N SER A 280 2.92 1.28 3.09
CA SER A 280 4.13 2.14 3.07
C SER A 280 4.60 2.64 4.42
N VAL A 281 3.92 2.25 5.51
CA VAL A 281 4.29 2.71 6.87
C VAL A 281 5.60 2.07 7.32
N ASN A 282 5.73 0.75 7.16
CA ASN A 282 6.95 0.00 7.43
C ASN A 282 6.92 -1.37 6.72
N HIS A 283 8.04 -2.10 6.74
CA HIS A 283 8.17 -3.38 6.02
C HIS A 283 7.36 -4.53 6.66
N HIS A 284 6.91 -4.42 7.91
CA HIS A 284 6.00 -5.39 8.51
C HIS A 284 4.59 -5.21 7.94
N GLU A 285 4.06 -3.98 7.91
CA GLU A 285 2.74 -3.70 7.34
C GLU A 285 2.72 -4.00 5.85
N TYR A 286 3.78 -3.66 5.13
CA TYR A 286 4.00 -4.07 3.75
C TYR A 286 3.81 -5.57 3.54
N PHE A 287 4.35 -6.40 4.43
CA PHE A 287 4.16 -7.83 4.35
C PHE A 287 2.72 -8.25 4.65
N ALA A 288 2.14 -7.78 5.76
CA ALA A 288 0.80 -8.18 6.17
C ALA A 288 -0.29 -7.80 5.15
N GLU A 289 -0.22 -6.58 4.60
CA GLU A 289 -1.06 -6.10 3.49
C GLU A 289 -0.87 -6.96 2.23
N GLY A 290 0.38 -7.28 1.89
CA GLY A 290 0.71 -8.18 0.80
C GLY A 290 0.11 -9.58 0.97
N VAL A 291 0.12 -10.11 2.20
CA VAL A 291 -0.48 -11.41 2.52
C VAL A 291 -2.00 -11.37 2.37
N GLN A 292 -2.67 -10.29 2.77
CA GLN A 292 -4.10 -10.13 2.51
C GLN A 292 -4.40 -10.15 1.00
N SER A 293 -3.65 -9.40 0.20
CA SER A 293 -3.82 -9.43 -1.27
C SER A 293 -3.49 -10.82 -1.83
N TRP A 294 -2.46 -11.50 -1.30
CA TRP A 294 -2.10 -12.87 -1.72
C TRP A 294 -3.23 -13.89 -1.51
N PHE A 295 -4.13 -13.65 -0.56
CA PHE A 295 -5.32 -14.48 -0.31
C PHE A 295 -6.62 -13.87 -0.86
N ASP A 296 -6.54 -12.90 -1.78
CA ASP A 296 -7.68 -12.23 -2.44
C ASP A 296 -8.63 -11.52 -1.46
N ASN A 297 -8.09 -10.86 -0.43
CA ASN A 297 -8.90 -10.27 0.64
C ASN A 297 -8.25 -9.05 1.30
N ASN A 298 -7.58 -8.20 0.51
CA ASN A 298 -7.27 -6.85 0.98
C ASN A 298 -8.43 -5.89 0.69
N ARG A 299 -8.49 -4.76 1.39
CA ARG A 299 -9.43 -3.68 1.08
C ARG A 299 -8.93 -2.91 -0.15
N GLU A 300 -9.84 -2.35 -0.94
CA GLU A 300 -9.51 -1.62 -2.17
C GLU A 300 -9.94 -0.15 -2.12
N ASN A 301 -9.10 0.74 -2.66
CA ASN A 301 -9.40 2.12 -3.03
C ASN A 301 -9.95 3.03 -1.90
N ASP A 302 -9.22 3.13 -0.80
CA ASP A 302 -9.52 4.10 0.26
C ASP A 302 -8.27 4.90 0.72
N HIS A 303 -8.39 5.62 1.83
CA HIS A 303 -7.28 6.38 2.39
C HIS A 303 -6.06 5.53 2.81
N ASP A 304 -6.28 4.29 3.22
CA ASP A 304 -5.24 3.36 3.68
C ASP A 304 -4.83 2.35 2.60
N HIS A 305 -5.68 2.09 1.59
CA HIS A 305 -5.45 1.04 0.59
C HIS A 305 -5.50 1.58 -0.84
N ASN A 306 -4.71 1.00 -1.75
CA ASN A 306 -4.79 1.28 -3.19
C ASN A 306 -5.68 0.25 -3.90
N HIS A 307 -5.51 0.09 -5.21
CA HIS A 307 -6.26 -0.85 -6.05
C HIS A 307 -5.87 -2.33 -5.86
N VAL A 308 -4.82 -2.65 -5.08
CA VAL A 308 -4.27 -4.01 -5.03
C VAL A 308 -4.94 -4.82 -3.92
N ASN A 309 -6.04 -5.49 -4.25
CA ASN A 309 -6.76 -6.35 -3.30
C ASN A 309 -6.67 -7.84 -3.58
N THR A 310 -6.23 -8.23 -4.78
CA THR A 310 -6.08 -9.63 -5.18
C THR A 310 -4.63 -10.04 -5.41
N ARG A 311 -4.40 -11.36 -5.48
CA ARG A 311 -3.09 -11.91 -5.80
C ARG A 311 -2.69 -11.55 -7.23
N ALA A 312 -3.65 -11.53 -8.14
CA ALA A 312 -3.40 -11.20 -9.53
C ALA A 312 -2.87 -9.77 -9.68
N GLU A 313 -3.50 -8.82 -8.98
CA GLU A 313 -3.02 -7.44 -8.92
C GLU A 313 -1.69 -7.34 -8.18
N LEU A 314 -1.50 -8.07 -7.07
CA LEU A 314 -0.24 -8.04 -6.35
C LEU A 314 0.93 -8.53 -7.23
N LEU A 315 0.73 -9.60 -8.00
CA LEU A 315 1.73 -10.11 -8.95
C LEU A 315 2.06 -9.08 -10.04
N ALA A 316 1.08 -8.29 -10.47
CA ALA A 316 1.25 -7.27 -11.50
C ALA A 316 1.85 -5.96 -10.96
N TYR A 317 1.46 -5.54 -9.75
CA TYR A 317 1.81 -4.27 -9.15
C TYR A 317 3.12 -4.32 -8.37
N ASP A 318 3.30 -5.35 -7.53
CA ASP A 318 4.47 -5.54 -6.68
C ASP A 318 4.96 -7.00 -6.73
N PRO A 319 5.61 -7.41 -7.83
CA PRO A 319 6.14 -8.77 -7.97
C PRO A 319 7.19 -9.12 -6.91
N GLY A 320 7.84 -8.13 -6.28
CA GLY A 320 8.79 -8.32 -5.19
C GLY A 320 8.09 -8.84 -3.93
N LEU A 321 7.04 -8.14 -3.49
CA LEU A 321 6.18 -8.58 -2.39
C LEU A 321 5.50 -9.91 -2.69
N ALA A 322 5.00 -10.07 -3.91
CA ALA A 322 4.39 -11.32 -4.37
C ALA A 322 5.36 -12.51 -4.23
N ALA A 323 6.64 -12.31 -4.54
CA ALA A 323 7.67 -13.34 -4.36
C ALA A 323 7.92 -13.68 -2.88
N ARG A 324 7.90 -12.69 -1.97
CA ARG A 324 7.99 -12.94 -0.51
C ARG A 324 6.77 -13.73 -0.01
N CYS A 325 5.58 -13.40 -0.48
CA CYS A 325 4.36 -14.14 -0.15
C CYS A 325 4.44 -15.59 -0.68
N ARG A 326 4.85 -15.77 -1.94
CA ARG A 326 5.06 -17.09 -2.54
C ARG A 326 6.09 -17.93 -1.77
N GLU A 327 7.18 -17.33 -1.29
CA GLU A 327 8.17 -18.03 -0.46
C GLU A 327 7.56 -18.58 0.83
N VAL A 328 6.66 -17.83 1.47
CA VAL A 328 6.02 -18.25 2.73
C VAL A 328 4.89 -19.25 2.49
N PHE A 329 4.01 -18.99 1.52
CA PHE A 329 2.74 -19.71 1.36
C PHE A 329 2.71 -20.67 0.17
N GLY A 330 3.72 -20.64 -0.71
CA GLY A 330 3.75 -21.36 -1.97
C GLY A 330 2.70 -20.87 -2.98
N ASP A 331 2.57 -21.57 -4.10
CA ASP A 331 1.53 -21.35 -5.11
C ASP A 331 0.20 -22.00 -4.70
N THR A 332 -0.28 -21.67 -3.50
CA THR A 332 -1.54 -22.19 -2.96
C THR A 332 -2.75 -21.70 -3.77
N GLU A 333 -3.72 -22.56 -4.11
CA GLU A 333 -4.97 -22.11 -4.76
C GLU A 333 -5.98 -21.49 -3.76
N LEU A 334 -5.60 -21.39 -2.48
CA LEU A 334 -6.45 -20.85 -1.44
C LEU A 334 -6.74 -19.36 -1.68
N LYS A 335 -8.04 -19.06 -1.74
CA LYS A 335 -8.63 -17.71 -1.75
C LYS A 335 -9.54 -17.60 -0.55
N TYR A 336 -9.38 -16.54 0.22
CA TYR A 336 -10.25 -16.32 1.36
C TYR A 336 -11.66 -15.97 0.88
N THR A 337 -12.66 -16.48 1.59
CA THR A 337 -14.07 -16.10 1.43
C THR A 337 -14.68 -15.93 2.81
N LYS A 338 -15.65 -15.03 2.95
CA LYS A 338 -16.32 -14.78 4.24
C LYS A 338 -17.04 -16.05 4.73
N PRO A 339 -17.10 -16.30 6.05
CA PRO A 339 -17.67 -17.53 6.63
C PRO A 339 -19.14 -17.75 6.25
N ALA A 340 -19.90 -16.68 5.99
CA ALA A 340 -21.28 -16.76 5.49
C ALA A 340 -21.41 -17.54 4.17
N THR A 341 -20.34 -17.66 3.39
CA THR A 341 -20.29 -18.46 2.16
C THR A 341 -19.88 -19.92 2.40
N ARG A 342 -19.44 -20.25 3.62
CA ARG A 342 -18.86 -21.54 4.02
C ARG A 342 -19.61 -22.16 5.21
N LEU A 343 -20.94 -22.17 5.22
CA LEU A 343 -21.78 -22.69 6.32
C LEU A 343 -21.86 -24.23 6.37
N THR A 344 -20.73 -24.90 6.19
CA THR A 344 -20.58 -26.36 6.25
C THR A 344 -19.33 -26.71 7.07
N GLY A 345 -19.07 -28.00 7.32
CA GLY A 345 -17.87 -28.42 8.05
C GLY A 345 -17.80 -27.82 9.46
N HIS A 346 -16.73 -27.08 9.77
CA HIS A 346 -16.53 -26.44 11.08
C HIS A 346 -17.56 -25.35 11.39
N MET A 347 -18.24 -24.81 10.37
CA MET A 347 -19.31 -23.82 10.48
C MET A 347 -20.72 -24.43 10.41
N ALA A 348 -20.85 -25.76 10.34
CA ALA A 348 -22.16 -26.41 10.34
C ALA A 348 -22.95 -26.02 11.59
N GLY A 349 -24.15 -25.45 11.40
CA GLY A 349 -25.03 -24.99 12.47
C GLY A 349 -24.81 -23.53 12.92
N TYR A 350 -23.83 -22.82 12.36
CA TYR A 350 -23.73 -21.37 12.54
C TYR A 350 -24.82 -20.67 11.73
N ASP A 351 -25.48 -19.69 12.35
CA ASP A 351 -26.58 -18.92 11.76
C ASP A 351 -26.23 -17.42 11.79
N PRO A 352 -25.72 -16.85 10.68
CA PRO A 352 -25.31 -15.44 10.62
C PRO A 352 -26.45 -14.46 10.91
N SER A 353 -27.72 -14.85 10.72
CA SER A 353 -28.87 -13.98 10.99
C SER A 353 -29.06 -13.68 12.49
N LYS A 354 -28.43 -14.48 13.37
CA LYS A 354 -28.43 -14.28 14.82
C LYS A 354 -27.19 -13.54 15.33
N ALA A 355 -26.30 -13.14 14.43
CA ALA A 355 -25.12 -12.35 14.80
C ALA A 355 -25.55 -11.01 15.44
N PRO A 356 -24.90 -10.59 16.53
CA PRO A 356 -25.08 -9.23 17.04
C PRO A 356 -24.53 -8.21 16.03
N THR A 357 -24.91 -6.95 16.19
CA THR A 357 -24.34 -5.85 15.41
C THR A 357 -23.23 -5.19 16.21
N PHE A 358 -22.04 -5.08 15.63
CA PHE A 358 -20.96 -4.32 16.23
C PHE A 358 -21.28 -2.82 16.19
N VAL A 359 -21.08 -2.14 17.31
CA VAL A 359 -21.26 -0.69 17.43
C VAL A 359 -20.11 -0.12 18.24
N TRP A 360 -19.42 0.88 17.67
CA TRP A 360 -18.41 1.62 18.39
C TRP A 360 -19.02 2.36 19.59
N PRO A 361 -18.46 2.23 20.81
CA PRO A 361 -18.94 2.95 21.99
C PRO A 361 -18.66 4.44 21.87
N GLU A 362 -19.54 5.28 22.42
CA GLU A 362 -19.43 6.74 22.20
C GLU A 362 -18.16 7.37 22.76
N ARG A 363 -17.53 6.77 23.78
CA ARG A 363 -16.23 7.22 24.30
C ARG A 363 -15.15 7.29 23.20
N LEU A 364 -15.22 6.44 22.18
CA LEU A 364 -14.19 6.31 21.14
C LEU A 364 -14.39 7.25 19.94
N LYS A 365 -15.50 8.00 19.88
CA LYS A 365 -15.86 8.80 18.70
C LYS A 365 -14.81 9.86 18.36
N VAL A 366 -14.30 10.57 19.37
CA VAL A 366 -13.26 11.61 19.18
C VAL A 366 -11.96 10.97 18.70
N ALA A 367 -11.52 9.90 19.36
CA ALA A 367 -10.29 9.20 19.00
C ALA A 367 -10.32 8.71 17.55
N LYS A 368 -11.41 8.04 17.14
CA LYS A 368 -11.60 7.58 15.76
C LYS A 368 -11.54 8.71 14.73
N ALA A 369 -12.16 9.85 15.01
CA ALA A 369 -12.16 10.99 14.09
C ALA A 369 -10.75 11.55 13.90
N GLN A 370 -9.97 11.66 14.98
CA GLN A 370 -8.59 12.15 14.92
C GLN A 370 -7.65 11.19 14.20
N ILE A 371 -7.75 9.89 14.50
CA ILE A 371 -6.95 8.83 13.83
C ILE A 371 -7.22 8.85 12.32
N ARG A 372 -8.50 8.90 11.92
CA ARG A 372 -8.89 8.98 10.51
C ARG A 372 -8.34 10.23 9.84
N ALA A 373 -8.47 11.40 10.47
CA ALA A 373 -7.95 12.66 9.94
C ALA A 373 -6.42 12.60 9.73
N ALA A 374 -5.69 11.95 10.64
CA ALA A 374 -4.24 11.76 10.50
C ALA A 374 -3.89 10.84 9.31
N ALA A 375 -4.63 9.76 9.10
CA ALA A 375 -4.44 8.86 7.96
C ALA A 375 -4.76 9.55 6.62
N GLU A 376 -5.86 10.32 6.56
CA GLU A 376 -6.21 11.14 5.39
C GLU A 376 -5.13 12.21 5.11
N ALA A 377 -4.59 12.87 6.14
CA ALA A 377 -3.52 13.85 5.99
C ALA A 377 -2.23 13.22 5.44
N ARG A 378 -1.89 11.99 5.85
CA ARG A 378 -0.75 11.22 5.33
C ARG A 378 -0.91 10.97 3.83
N ASP A 379 -2.07 10.47 3.41
CA ASP A 379 -2.37 10.20 1.99
C ASP A 379 -2.33 11.49 1.14
N GLN A 380 -2.89 12.58 1.66
CA GLN A 380 -2.85 13.90 1.00
C GLN A 380 -1.42 14.44 0.87
N GLN A 381 -0.61 14.35 1.93
CA GLN A 381 0.77 14.81 1.90
C GLN A 381 1.59 14.02 0.87
N ALA A 382 1.39 12.71 0.79
CA ALA A 382 2.06 11.84 -0.18
C ALA A 382 1.66 12.16 -1.64
N ASN A 383 0.42 12.61 -1.85
CA ASN A 383 -0.11 12.96 -3.17
C ASN A 383 -0.10 14.46 -3.49
N ALA A 384 0.59 15.25 -2.66
CA ALA A 384 0.64 16.71 -2.81
C ALA A 384 1.29 17.14 -4.14
N ARG A 385 0.75 18.22 -4.71
CA ARG A 385 1.17 18.81 -5.99
C ARG A 385 1.52 20.28 -5.83
N GLU A 386 2.45 20.75 -6.65
CA GLU A 386 2.72 22.17 -6.89
C GLU A 386 2.02 22.59 -8.18
N SER A 387 1.26 23.68 -8.14
CA SER A 387 0.61 24.25 -9.32
C SER A 387 1.48 25.36 -9.90
N ARG A 388 1.83 25.27 -11.19
CA ARG A 388 2.49 26.33 -11.96
C ARG A 388 1.64 26.75 -13.14
N GLU A 389 1.76 28.01 -13.54
CA GLU A 389 1.17 28.52 -14.76
C GLU A 389 2.25 28.56 -15.85
N ILE A 390 2.01 27.90 -16.99
CA ILE A 390 2.95 27.84 -18.11
C ILE A 390 2.19 28.13 -19.40
N SER A 391 2.51 29.26 -20.05
CA SER A 391 1.95 29.66 -21.35
C SER A 391 0.41 29.76 -21.37
N GLY A 392 -0.20 29.98 -20.22
CA GLY A 392 -1.64 30.05 -19.96
C GLY A 392 -2.30 28.73 -19.56
N TRP A 393 -1.54 27.63 -19.42
CA TRP A 393 -2.01 26.36 -18.88
C TRP A 393 -1.71 26.25 -17.39
N THR A 394 -2.62 25.58 -16.66
CA THR A 394 -2.33 25.12 -15.30
C THR A 394 -1.60 23.78 -15.38
N VAL A 395 -0.38 23.75 -14.83
CA VAL A 395 0.48 22.56 -14.77
C VAL A 395 0.60 22.11 -13.31
N GLN A 396 0.09 20.93 -13.00
CA GLN A 396 0.11 20.31 -11.69
C GLN A 396 1.27 19.32 -11.60
N ILE A 397 2.25 19.60 -10.75
CA ILE A 397 3.50 18.84 -10.65
C ILE A 397 3.50 18.10 -9.32
N ARG A 398 3.61 16.76 -9.33
CA ARG A 398 3.80 15.98 -8.10
C ARG A 398 5.03 16.48 -7.35
N ARG A 399 4.89 16.80 -6.05
CA ARG A 399 5.98 17.42 -5.25
C ARG A 399 7.27 16.62 -5.28
N GLU A 400 7.18 15.29 -5.32
CA GLU A 400 8.34 14.39 -5.42
C GLU A 400 9.21 14.60 -6.68
N LEU A 401 8.63 15.13 -7.75
CA LEU A 401 9.37 15.47 -8.96
C LEU A 401 10.22 16.72 -8.79
N LEU A 402 9.93 17.51 -7.76
CA LEU A 402 10.67 18.70 -7.37
C LEU A 402 11.65 18.41 -6.23
N GLU A 403 11.71 17.20 -5.70
CA GLU A 403 12.70 16.82 -4.69
C GLU A 403 14.08 16.57 -5.30
N GLU A 404 15.10 16.52 -4.44
CA GLU A 404 16.48 16.23 -4.84
C GLU A 404 16.57 14.91 -5.61
N GLY A 405 17.38 14.87 -6.68
CA GLY A 405 17.48 13.73 -7.59
C GLY A 405 16.49 13.74 -8.78
N ASN A 406 15.27 14.26 -8.62
CA ASN A 406 14.31 14.40 -9.72
C ASN A 406 14.25 15.81 -10.30
N ARG A 407 14.44 16.83 -9.46
CA ARG A 407 14.27 18.26 -9.80
C ARG A 407 14.93 18.66 -11.11
N GLY A 408 16.18 18.25 -11.35
CA GLY A 408 16.92 18.64 -12.55
C GLY A 408 16.28 18.15 -13.85
N ALA A 409 15.74 16.92 -13.87
CA ALA A 409 15.03 16.39 -15.04
C ALA A 409 13.67 17.08 -15.21
N THR A 410 12.93 17.25 -14.12
CA THR A 410 11.62 17.90 -14.12
C THR A 410 11.70 19.35 -14.62
N GLU A 411 12.64 20.15 -14.11
CA GLU A 411 12.78 21.54 -14.55
C GLU A 411 13.17 21.64 -16.03
N ARG A 412 14.02 20.75 -16.54
CA ARG A 412 14.32 20.67 -17.98
C ARG A 412 13.07 20.30 -18.79
N ALA A 413 12.29 19.33 -18.35
CA ALA A 413 11.05 18.94 -19.00
C ALA A 413 10.02 20.09 -19.03
N LEU A 414 9.92 20.88 -17.96
CA LEU A 414 9.03 22.05 -17.90
C LEU A 414 9.46 23.16 -18.87
N VAL A 415 10.77 23.38 -19.05
CA VAL A 415 11.28 24.31 -20.07
C VAL A 415 10.91 23.84 -21.48
N LEU A 416 11.06 22.55 -21.76
CA LEU A 416 10.70 21.97 -23.07
C LEU A 416 9.18 21.99 -23.31
N LEU A 417 8.38 21.65 -22.30
CA LEU A 417 6.92 21.77 -22.35
C LEU A 417 6.54 23.22 -22.67
N LYS A 418 7.15 24.20 -21.98
CA LYS A 418 6.88 25.61 -22.26
C LYS A 418 7.13 25.95 -23.74
N ALA A 419 8.23 25.48 -24.33
CA ALA A 419 8.53 25.71 -25.74
C ALA A 419 7.45 25.09 -26.66
N GLN A 420 7.00 23.87 -26.37
CA GLN A 420 5.92 23.21 -27.09
C GLN A 420 4.59 24.00 -26.98
N LEU A 421 4.21 24.43 -25.77
CA LEU A 421 3.00 25.22 -25.52
C LEU A 421 3.05 26.61 -26.16
N ASP A 422 4.20 27.30 -26.11
CA ASP A 422 4.41 28.58 -26.77
C ASP A 422 4.25 28.47 -28.29
N GLU A 423 4.72 27.36 -28.89
CA GLU A 423 4.45 27.08 -30.29
C GLU A 423 2.95 26.92 -30.56
N ILE A 424 2.23 26.13 -29.75
CA ILE A 424 0.78 25.93 -29.90
C ILE A 424 0.05 27.27 -29.90
N VAL A 425 0.38 28.16 -28.93
CA VAL A 425 -0.20 29.51 -28.85
C VAL A 425 0.04 30.33 -30.13
N ARG A 426 1.20 30.13 -30.78
CA ARG A 426 1.59 30.85 -31.99
C ARG A 426 0.89 30.32 -33.25
N VAL A 427 0.69 29.00 -33.37
CA VAL A 427 0.27 28.36 -34.64
C VAL A 427 -1.20 27.94 -34.68
N VAL A 428 -1.81 27.64 -33.54
CA VAL A 428 -3.21 27.20 -33.45
C VAL A 428 -4.14 28.42 -33.31
N PRO A 429 -5.33 28.43 -33.94
CA PRO A 429 -6.27 29.54 -33.82
C PRO A 429 -6.59 29.91 -32.37
N ALA A 430 -6.59 31.21 -32.06
CA ALA A 430 -6.72 31.72 -30.69
C ALA A 430 -7.98 31.23 -29.95
N ALA A 431 -9.09 31.04 -30.66
CA ALA A 431 -10.32 30.49 -30.09
C ALA A 431 -10.11 29.05 -29.59
N ALA A 432 -9.43 28.21 -30.37
CA ALA A 432 -9.11 26.85 -29.96
C ALA A 432 -8.06 26.84 -28.83
N VAL A 433 -7.05 27.71 -28.87
CA VAL A 433 -6.08 27.87 -27.76
C VAL A 433 -6.79 28.22 -26.44
N SER A 434 -7.82 29.06 -26.48
CA SER A 434 -8.62 29.38 -25.29
C SER A 434 -9.34 28.16 -24.70
N GLU A 435 -9.77 27.21 -25.52
CA GLU A 435 -10.34 25.94 -25.07
C GLU A 435 -9.24 24.99 -24.56
N LEU A 436 -8.12 24.88 -25.27
CA LEU A 436 -6.98 24.05 -24.87
C LEU A 436 -6.43 24.43 -23.50
N ARG A 437 -6.39 25.72 -23.15
CA ARG A 437 -5.95 26.20 -21.83
C ARG A 437 -6.84 25.74 -20.67
N LYS A 438 -8.06 25.26 -20.95
CA LYS A 438 -8.95 24.62 -19.96
C LYS A 438 -8.60 23.16 -19.69
N VAL A 439 -7.60 22.61 -20.39
CA VAL A 439 -7.09 21.26 -20.19
C VAL A 439 -6.01 21.30 -19.11
N PRO A 440 -6.19 20.65 -17.95
CA PRO A 440 -5.15 20.58 -16.95
C PRO A 440 -4.02 19.68 -17.44
N LEU A 441 -2.78 20.13 -17.20
CA LEU A 441 -1.57 19.37 -17.49
C LEU A 441 -0.99 18.82 -16.18
N TRP A 442 -0.53 17.57 -16.19
CA TRP A 442 -0.05 16.89 -15.00
C TRP A 442 1.36 16.37 -15.22
N PHE A 443 2.26 16.58 -14.26
CA PHE A 443 3.55 15.91 -14.19
C PHE A 443 3.51 14.91 -13.04
N SER A 444 3.64 13.64 -13.38
CA SER A 444 3.61 12.51 -12.44
C SER A 444 4.88 11.67 -12.57
N PRO A 445 5.29 10.93 -11.52
CA PRO A 445 6.28 9.88 -11.68
C PRO A 445 5.84 8.81 -12.68
N PRO A 446 6.79 8.08 -13.28
CA PRO A 446 6.47 6.85 -14.01
C PRO A 446 5.67 5.87 -13.17
N TYR A 447 4.68 5.23 -13.78
CA TYR A 447 3.98 4.11 -13.17
C TYR A 447 4.81 2.82 -13.32
N PRO A 448 4.80 1.94 -12.31
CA PRO A 448 5.40 0.61 -12.41
C PRO A 448 4.93 -0.14 -13.66
N HIS A 449 5.85 -0.86 -14.31
CA HIS A 449 5.57 -1.68 -15.50
C HIS A 449 4.94 -0.94 -16.70
N THR A 450 4.85 0.40 -16.64
CA THR A 450 4.30 1.23 -17.70
C THR A 450 5.40 2.12 -18.28
N PRO A 451 5.65 2.09 -19.60
CA PRO A 451 6.61 2.98 -20.22
C PRO A 451 6.25 4.46 -19.96
N PRO A 452 7.19 5.31 -19.54
CA PRO A 452 6.94 6.73 -19.36
C PRO A 452 6.52 7.40 -20.69
N ARG A 453 5.43 8.16 -20.68
CA ARG A 453 4.89 8.85 -21.87
C ARG A 453 4.11 10.11 -21.52
N ALA A 454 3.72 10.86 -22.55
CA ALA A 454 2.59 11.78 -22.47
C ALA A 454 1.31 11.00 -22.82
N GLU A 455 0.18 11.30 -22.17
CA GLU A 455 -1.10 10.68 -22.49
C GLU A 455 -2.31 11.50 -22.02
N TYR A 456 -3.37 11.52 -22.83
CA TYR A 456 -4.67 12.06 -22.49
C TYR A 456 -5.59 11.04 -21.78
N HIS A 457 -6.32 11.49 -20.75
CA HIS A 457 -7.17 10.63 -19.92
C HIS A 457 -8.68 10.88 -20.13
N PRO A 458 -9.40 10.13 -20.98
CA PRO A 458 -10.79 10.45 -21.29
C PRO A 458 -11.81 10.04 -20.21
N GLY A 459 -11.46 9.15 -19.28
CA GLY A 459 -12.41 8.58 -18.31
C GLY A 459 -11.78 8.27 -16.95
N ALA A 460 -12.54 8.53 -15.87
CA ALA A 460 -12.09 8.33 -14.50
C ALA A 460 -12.03 6.84 -14.11
N GLU A 461 -12.93 6.01 -14.66
CA GLU A 461 -12.96 4.57 -14.38
C GLU A 461 -11.63 3.89 -14.76
N TRP A 462 -11.11 4.17 -15.96
CA TRP A 462 -9.84 3.62 -16.39
C TRP A 462 -8.68 4.08 -15.51
N LEU A 463 -8.67 5.36 -15.10
CA LEU A 463 -7.66 5.88 -14.16
C LEU A 463 -7.69 5.09 -12.85
N THR A 464 -8.86 4.94 -12.23
CA THR A 464 -9.02 4.19 -10.98
C THR A 464 -8.60 2.73 -11.13
N SER A 465 -9.07 2.03 -12.16
CA SER A 465 -8.72 0.62 -12.41
C SER A 465 -7.25 0.37 -12.72
N ASN A 466 -6.49 1.41 -13.11
CA ASN A 466 -5.05 1.32 -13.37
C ASN A 466 -4.22 1.98 -12.26
N GLY A 467 -4.82 2.22 -11.08
CA GLY A 467 -4.12 2.76 -9.92
C GLY A 467 -3.65 4.21 -10.08
N ARG A 468 -4.31 4.98 -10.93
CA ARG A 468 -4.02 6.39 -11.20
C ARG A 468 -5.05 7.29 -10.52
N ASP A 469 -4.65 8.53 -10.27
CA ASP A 469 -5.51 9.50 -9.59
C ASP A 469 -6.65 9.96 -10.52
N PRO A 470 -7.93 9.67 -10.20
CA PRO A 470 -9.06 10.03 -11.04
C PRO A 470 -9.26 11.55 -11.18
N VAL A 471 -8.60 12.37 -10.35
CA VAL A 471 -8.60 13.84 -10.51
C VAL A 471 -8.04 14.30 -11.87
N MET A 472 -7.25 13.45 -12.53
CA MET A 472 -6.60 13.76 -13.80
C MET A 472 -7.50 13.54 -15.02
N VAL A 473 -8.75 13.08 -14.82
CA VAL A 473 -9.71 12.87 -15.90
C VAL A 473 -9.90 14.14 -16.73
N LYS A 474 -10.02 13.96 -18.05
CA LYS A 474 -10.05 15.00 -19.08
C LYS A 474 -8.80 15.90 -19.11
N GLY A 475 -7.68 15.46 -18.53
CA GLY A 475 -6.37 16.12 -18.56
C GLY A 475 -5.32 15.36 -19.37
N VAL A 476 -4.16 15.99 -19.55
CA VAL A 476 -2.96 15.38 -20.16
C VAL A 476 -1.91 15.16 -19.08
N GLU A 477 -1.38 13.95 -19.01
CA GLU A 477 -0.36 13.55 -18.03
C GLU A 477 0.98 13.30 -18.72
N PHE A 478 2.05 13.82 -18.14
CA PHE A 478 3.44 13.60 -18.50
C PHE A 478 4.12 12.79 -17.40
N THR A 479 4.43 11.52 -17.69
CA THR A 479 5.24 10.65 -16.84
C THR A 479 6.70 10.55 -17.30
N ASN A 480 6.99 11.11 -18.46
CA ASN A 480 8.26 11.00 -19.19
C ASN A 480 9.28 12.10 -18.86
N ALA A 481 9.18 12.79 -17.72
CA ALA A 481 10.05 13.93 -17.37
C ALA A 481 11.57 13.66 -17.56
N ARG A 482 12.02 12.42 -17.33
CA ARG A 482 13.44 12.02 -17.49
C ARG A 482 13.89 11.87 -18.95
N VAL A 483 12.98 11.55 -19.86
CA VAL A 483 13.25 11.32 -21.30
C VAL A 483 12.59 12.35 -22.20
N PHE A 484 11.98 13.39 -21.62
CA PHE A 484 11.21 14.43 -22.31
C PHE A 484 11.98 15.06 -23.48
N GLU A 485 13.29 15.26 -23.32
CA GLU A 485 14.16 15.82 -24.36
C GLU A 485 14.35 14.86 -25.55
N ALA A 486 14.55 13.57 -25.28
CA ALA A 486 14.66 12.57 -26.34
C ALA A 486 13.33 12.43 -27.09
N GLU A 487 12.21 12.43 -26.36
CA GLU A 487 10.88 12.43 -26.95
C GLU A 487 10.61 13.69 -27.78
N THR A 488 11.08 14.87 -27.34
CA THR A 488 10.95 16.12 -28.11
C THR A 488 11.75 16.07 -29.41
N ARG A 489 12.87 15.32 -29.47
CA ARG A 489 13.59 15.12 -30.74
C ARG A 489 12.83 14.22 -31.72
N ARG A 490 12.10 13.22 -31.20
CA ARG A 490 11.29 12.30 -32.00
C ARG A 490 9.99 12.95 -32.47
N MET A 491 9.21 13.46 -31.52
CA MET A 491 7.95 14.18 -31.70
C MET A 491 8.11 15.62 -31.20
N PRO A 492 8.40 16.59 -32.08
CA PRO A 492 8.69 17.98 -31.70
C PRO A 492 7.64 18.64 -30.80
N ASN A 493 6.36 18.27 -30.95
CA ASN A 493 5.27 18.82 -30.16
C ASN A 493 4.25 17.76 -29.74
N PHE A 494 4.70 16.71 -29.04
CA PHE A 494 3.78 15.70 -28.50
C PHE A 494 2.78 16.28 -27.48
N ALA A 495 3.01 17.45 -26.89
CA ALA A 495 1.98 18.13 -26.11
C ALA A 495 0.78 18.52 -26.99
N LEU A 496 1.00 18.95 -28.23
CA LEU A 496 -0.08 19.21 -29.19
C LEU A 496 -0.82 17.93 -29.56
N HIS A 497 -0.13 16.79 -29.70
CA HIS A 497 -0.74 15.48 -29.94
C HIS A 497 -1.79 15.17 -28.86
N GLU A 498 -1.38 15.18 -27.60
CA GLU A 498 -2.28 14.87 -26.48
C GLU A 498 -3.37 15.93 -26.29
N LEU A 499 -3.05 17.20 -26.53
CA LEU A 499 -4.04 18.28 -26.52
C LEU A 499 -5.04 18.17 -27.68
N ALA A 500 -4.68 17.54 -28.81
CA ALA A 500 -5.61 17.25 -29.90
C ALA A 500 -6.62 16.17 -29.49
N HIS A 501 -6.19 15.13 -28.76
CA HIS A 501 -7.13 14.19 -28.13
C HIS A 501 -8.08 14.91 -27.17
N ALA A 502 -7.54 15.79 -26.31
CA ALA A 502 -8.35 16.58 -25.40
C ALA A 502 -9.35 17.48 -26.15
N TYR A 503 -8.95 18.08 -27.26
CA TYR A 503 -9.81 18.93 -28.08
C TYR A 503 -10.94 18.14 -28.74
N HIS A 504 -10.58 16.99 -29.33
CA HIS A 504 -11.51 16.07 -29.95
C HIS A 504 -12.57 15.59 -28.94
N ASP A 505 -12.16 15.14 -27.75
CA ASP A 505 -13.07 14.64 -26.73
C ASP A 505 -13.97 15.73 -26.14
N ARG A 506 -13.38 16.89 -25.80
CA ARG A 506 -14.04 17.89 -24.95
C ARG A 506 -14.79 18.98 -25.70
N PHE A 507 -14.31 19.36 -26.89
CA PHE A 507 -14.73 20.61 -27.53
C PHE A 507 -15.34 20.40 -28.91
N LEU A 508 -15.18 19.22 -29.51
CA LEU A 508 -15.87 18.88 -30.76
C LEU A 508 -17.29 18.37 -30.50
N PRO A 509 -18.23 18.62 -31.44
CA PRO A 509 -19.55 18.01 -31.38
C PRO A 509 -19.44 16.49 -31.29
N LYS A 510 -20.13 15.91 -30.29
CA LYS A 510 -20.12 14.47 -29.95
C LYS A 510 -18.77 13.92 -29.47
N GLY A 511 -17.82 14.78 -29.12
CA GLY A 511 -16.52 14.36 -28.61
C GLY A 511 -15.80 13.40 -29.57
N PHE A 512 -15.27 12.30 -29.04
CA PHE A 512 -14.72 11.19 -29.85
C PHE A 512 -15.69 10.51 -30.83
N GLY A 513 -16.99 10.79 -30.73
CA GLY A 513 -18.01 10.40 -31.71
C GLY A 513 -18.17 11.39 -32.87
N ASN A 514 -17.25 12.33 -33.06
CA ASN A 514 -17.35 13.34 -34.10
C ASN A 514 -17.40 12.70 -35.51
N GLU A 515 -18.44 13.03 -36.27
CA GLU A 515 -18.72 12.38 -37.55
C GLU A 515 -17.77 12.83 -38.67
N ASP A 516 -17.31 14.09 -38.65
CA ASP A 516 -16.38 14.61 -39.64
C ASP A 516 -15.00 13.92 -39.51
N VAL A 517 -14.50 13.80 -38.27
CA VAL A 517 -13.24 13.11 -37.98
C VAL A 517 -13.33 11.65 -38.39
N ARG A 518 -14.41 10.96 -38.01
CA ARG A 518 -14.63 9.56 -38.40
C ARG A 518 -14.69 9.39 -39.92
N ALA A 519 -15.39 10.27 -40.63
CA ALA A 519 -15.52 10.18 -42.09
C ALA A 519 -14.17 10.39 -42.81
N ALA A 520 -13.36 11.35 -42.35
CA ALA A 520 -12.02 11.57 -42.88
C ALA A 520 -11.10 10.37 -42.61
N TYR A 521 -11.11 9.84 -41.39
CA TYR A 521 -10.37 8.63 -41.01
C TYR A 521 -10.72 7.44 -41.90
N GLU A 522 -12.01 7.13 -42.08
CA GLU A 522 -12.42 5.99 -42.91
C GLU A 522 -12.01 6.17 -44.38
N LYS A 523 -12.01 7.41 -44.88
CA LYS A 523 -11.50 7.72 -46.22
C LYS A 523 -9.98 7.53 -46.34
N ALA A 524 -9.22 8.01 -45.36
CA ALA A 524 -7.77 7.84 -45.30
C ALA A 524 -7.36 6.36 -45.14
N LYS A 525 -8.15 5.58 -44.39
CA LYS A 525 -7.97 4.14 -44.25
C LYS A 525 -8.29 3.40 -45.56
N ALA A 526 -9.38 3.76 -46.22
CA ALA A 526 -9.79 3.13 -47.47
C ALA A 526 -8.85 3.43 -48.65
N SER A 527 -8.08 4.53 -48.60
CA SER A 527 -7.10 4.85 -49.65
C SER A 527 -5.88 3.93 -49.65
N GLY A 528 -5.56 3.29 -48.50
CA GLY A 528 -4.33 2.53 -48.29
C GLY A 528 -3.06 3.39 -48.26
N SER A 529 -3.16 4.72 -48.36
CA SER A 529 -2.00 5.61 -48.50
C SER A 529 -1.13 5.67 -47.23
N TYR A 530 -1.72 5.35 -46.09
CA TYR A 530 -1.07 5.32 -44.78
C TYR A 530 -0.54 3.93 -44.36
N ASP A 531 -0.74 2.88 -45.17
CA ASP A 531 -0.37 1.51 -44.78
C ASP A 531 1.15 1.28 -44.74
N HIS A 532 1.92 2.10 -45.46
CA HIS A 532 3.38 2.00 -45.51
C HIS A 532 4.00 3.39 -45.75
N VAL A 533 4.31 4.08 -44.66
CA VAL A 533 4.85 5.45 -44.67
C VAL A 533 6.19 5.52 -43.92
N GLU A 534 6.98 6.55 -44.21
CA GLU A 534 8.25 6.77 -43.52
C GLU A 534 8.00 7.28 -42.09
N ARG A 535 8.70 6.70 -41.11
CA ARG A 535 8.76 7.15 -39.71
C ARG A 535 10.17 7.54 -39.35
N GLN A 536 10.33 8.65 -38.62
CA GLN A 536 11.61 9.14 -38.10
C GLN A 536 11.71 8.91 -36.57
N ASP A 537 12.85 8.44 -36.08
CA ASP A 537 13.11 8.30 -34.64
C ASP A 537 13.88 9.51 -34.04
N SER A 538 14.14 9.47 -32.72
CA SER A 538 14.83 10.55 -31.98
C SER A 538 16.26 10.83 -32.45
N GLU A 539 16.89 9.90 -33.16
CA GLU A 539 18.23 10.06 -33.75
C GLU A 539 18.15 10.46 -35.23
N GLY A 540 16.94 10.68 -35.76
CA GLY A 540 16.69 11.07 -37.13
C GLY A 540 16.74 9.92 -38.13
N ARG A 541 16.85 8.66 -37.68
CA ARG A 541 16.87 7.48 -38.55
C ARG A 541 15.47 7.23 -39.08
N LYS A 542 15.39 6.82 -40.34
CA LYS A 542 14.14 6.62 -41.08
C LYS A 542 13.90 5.14 -41.33
N ARG A 543 12.66 4.70 -41.18
CA ARG A 543 12.19 3.36 -41.57
C ARG A 543 10.77 3.44 -42.10
N MET A 544 10.32 2.39 -42.78
CA MET A 544 8.93 2.30 -43.24
C MET A 544 8.10 1.52 -42.21
N ASP A 545 6.97 2.10 -41.80
CA ASP A 545 6.02 1.52 -40.85
C ASP A 545 4.58 1.75 -41.36
N ARG A 546 3.61 1.04 -40.79
CA ARG A 546 2.19 1.43 -40.91
C ARG A 546 1.97 2.69 -40.07
N ALA A 547 1.33 3.71 -40.64
CA ALA A 547 1.16 4.99 -39.95
C ALA A 547 0.37 4.84 -38.65
N TYR A 548 0.81 5.52 -37.59
CA TYR A 548 0.13 5.48 -36.30
C TYR A 548 -1.29 6.05 -36.37
N ALA A 549 -1.51 7.02 -37.27
CA ALA A 549 -2.81 7.57 -37.64
C ALA A 549 -3.87 6.50 -38.00
N LEU A 550 -3.49 5.30 -38.46
CA LEU A 550 -4.45 4.25 -38.81
C LEU A 550 -5.00 3.46 -37.61
N THR A 551 -4.50 3.71 -36.40
CA THR A 551 -4.92 3.00 -35.19
C THR A 551 -6.41 3.18 -34.91
N ASN A 552 -6.90 4.43 -34.90
CA ASN A 552 -8.30 4.79 -34.71
C ASN A 552 -8.55 6.26 -35.16
N PRO A 553 -9.80 6.75 -35.20
CA PRO A 553 -10.08 8.14 -35.57
C PRO A 553 -9.44 9.20 -34.65
N GLN A 554 -9.17 8.87 -33.39
CA GLN A 554 -8.56 9.80 -32.43
C GLN A 554 -7.08 10.04 -32.76
N GLU A 555 -6.34 8.96 -33.04
CA GLU A 555 -4.93 9.00 -33.45
C GLU A 555 -4.77 9.67 -34.81
N TYR A 556 -5.66 9.36 -35.76
CA TYR A 556 -5.70 10.08 -37.04
C TYR A 556 -5.84 11.59 -36.86
N PHE A 557 -6.75 12.03 -35.98
CA PHE A 557 -6.94 13.45 -35.71
C PHE A 557 -5.72 14.09 -35.05
N ALA A 558 -5.06 13.41 -34.11
CA ALA A 558 -3.87 13.93 -33.43
C ALA A 558 -2.67 14.05 -34.39
N GLU A 559 -2.37 12.99 -35.13
CA GLU A 559 -1.25 12.94 -36.11
C GLU A 559 -1.41 13.96 -37.23
N THR A 560 -2.63 14.11 -37.78
CA THR A 560 -2.91 15.12 -38.81
C THR A 560 -2.90 16.55 -38.25
N THR A 561 -3.26 16.74 -36.99
CA THR A 561 -3.11 18.03 -36.28
C THR A 561 -1.64 18.39 -36.13
N GLU A 562 -0.78 17.46 -35.72
CA GLU A 562 0.67 17.68 -35.62
C GLU A 562 1.29 18.04 -36.96
N ALA A 563 1.01 17.26 -38.02
CA ALA A 563 1.50 17.55 -39.36
C ALA A 563 1.06 18.94 -39.84
N TYR A 564 -0.17 19.37 -39.53
CA TYR A 564 -0.70 20.65 -39.99
C TYR A 564 -0.10 21.87 -39.27
N PHE A 565 0.06 21.81 -37.94
CA PHE A 565 0.42 22.96 -37.11
C PHE A 565 1.89 22.97 -36.67
N SER A 566 2.54 21.81 -36.62
CA SER A 566 3.93 21.64 -36.20
C SER A 566 4.62 20.63 -37.12
N ARG A 567 5.24 19.59 -36.57
CA ARG A 567 5.90 18.52 -37.32
C ARG A 567 5.58 17.17 -36.70
N ASN A 568 5.15 16.23 -37.55
CA ASN A 568 4.88 14.85 -37.17
C ASN A 568 6.15 13.96 -37.24
N ASP A 569 6.15 12.80 -36.56
CA ASP A 569 7.21 11.78 -36.65
C ASP A 569 6.91 10.68 -37.69
N PHE A 570 5.65 10.56 -38.14
CA PHE A 570 5.25 9.81 -39.33
C PHE A 570 4.99 10.74 -40.53
N PHE A 571 5.31 10.28 -41.72
CA PHE A 571 4.88 10.96 -42.95
C PHE A 571 3.34 10.88 -43.08
N PRO A 572 2.64 11.97 -43.43
CA PRO A 572 3.16 13.30 -43.78
C PRO A 572 3.69 14.08 -42.58
N TYR A 573 4.90 14.64 -42.72
CA TYR A 573 5.61 15.31 -41.62
C TYR A 573 5.16 16.74 -41.37
N ASP A 574 4.64 17.40 -42.40
CA ASP A 574 4.29 18.81 -42.37
C ASP A 574 3.02 19.09 -43.17
N ARG A 575 2.54 20.34 -43.09
CA ARG A 575 1.27 20.76 -43.67
C ARG A 575 1.22 20.60 -45.18
N VAL A 576 2.32 20.87 -45.88
CA VAL A 576 2.39 20.79 -47.34
C VAL A 576 2.29 19.34 -47.77
N GLN A 577 2.99 18.45 -47.06
CA GLN A 577 2.92 17.02 -47.29
C GLN A 577 1.53 16.47 -46.95
N LEU A 578 0.90 16.94 -45.87
CA LEU A 578 -0.46 16.54 -45.51
C LEU A 578 -1.47 16.95 -46.59
N GLU A 579 -1.38 18.17 -47.11
CA GLU A 579 -2.25 18.64 -48.20
C GLU A 579 -2.12 17.79 -49.47
N GLN A 580 -0.90 17.34 -49.80
CA GLN A 580 -0.65 16.49 -50.96
C GLN A 580 -1.06 15.04 -50.74
N HIS A 581 -0.78 14.48 -49.56
CA HIS A 581 -0.99 13.07 -49.25
C HIS A 581 -2.43 12.77 -48.86
N ASP A 582 -3.02 13.61 -48.02
CA ASP A 582 -4.41 13.51 -47.56
C ASP A 582 -5.10 14.89 -47.58
N PRO A 583 -5.53 15.36 -48.77
CA PRO A 583 -6.24 16.63 -48.90
C PRO A 583 -7.53 16.69 -48.06
N ALA A 584 -8.16 15.54 -47.78
CA ALA A 584 -9.37 15.47 -46.98
C ALA A 584 -9.06 15.68 -45.49
N GLY A 585 -7.99 15.06 -44.98
CA GLY A 585 -7.44 15.32 -43.65
C GLY A 585 -7.00 16.78 -43.48
N HIS A 586 -6.28 17.35 -44.45
CA HIS A 586 -5.92 18.76 -44.44
C HIS A 586 -7.16 19.69 -44.33
N ALA A 587 -8.20 19.43 -45.13
CA ALA A 587 -9.44 20.20 -45.09
C ALA A 587 -10.23 19.99 -43.77
N LEU A 588 -10.23 18.78 -43.21
CA LEU A 588 -10.79 18.49 -41.90
C LEU A 588 -10.13 19.38 -40.83
N ILE A 589 -8.80 19.40 -40.76
CA ILE A 589 -8.06 20.17 -39.76
C ILE A 589 -8.38 21.67 -39.88
N GLN A 590 -8.45 22.21 -41.11
CA GLN A 590 -8.88 23.59 -41.34
C GLN A 590 -10.26 23.89 -40.75
N LYS A 591 -11.23 23.02 -41.04
CA LYS A 591 -12.61 23.16 -40.59
C LYS A 591 -12.71 23.07 -39.06
N VAL A 592 -12.14 22.01 -38.49
CA VAL A 592 -12.32 21.64 -37.08
C VAL A 592 -11.61 22.59 -36.14
N TRP A 593 -10.41 23.05 -36.49
CA TRP A 593 -9.67 24.02 -35.69
C TRP A 593 -10.05 25.48 -35.96
N GLY A 594 -10.90 25.74 -36.95
CA GLY A 594 -11.36 27.09 -37.30
C GLY A 594 -10.27 27.96 -37.94
N VAL A 595 -9.43 27.37 -38.79
CA VAL A 595 -8.37 28.10 -39.50
C VAL A 595 -9.01 29.00 -40.56
N ALA A 596 -8.74 30.30 -40.51
CA ALA A 596 -9.23 31.24 -41.51
C ALA A 596 -8.62 30.92 -42.88
N THR A 597 -9.44 30.46 -43.83
CA THR A 597 -9.04 30.35 -45.23
C THR A 597 -9.02 31.74 -45.84
N LYS A 598 -7.90 32.16 -46.46
CA LYS A 598 -7.94 33.33 -47.35
C LYS A 598 -8.98 33.02 -48.42
N ALA A 599 -9.99 33.89 -48.56
CA ALA A 599 -10.91 33.81 -49.68
C ALA A 599 -10.10 33.87 -50.99
N PRO A 600 -10.47 33.09 -52.01
CA PRO A 600 -9.73 33.02 -53.27
C PRO A 600 -9.57 34.37 -53.96
#